data_AF-A0AAE1NF96-F1
#
_entry.id   AF-A0AAE1NF96-F1
#
_cell.length_a   1.000
_cell.length_b   1.000
_cell.length_c   1.000
_cell.angle_alpha   90.00
_cell.angle_beta   90.00
_cell.angle_gamma   90.00
#
_symmetry.space_group_name_H-M   'P 1'
#
loop_
_entity.id
_entity.type
_entity.pdbx_description
1 polymer ?
#
loop_
_entity_poly.entity_id
_entity_poly.type
_entity_poly.pdbx_seq_one_letter_code
_entity_poly.pdbx_strand_id
1 'polypeptide(L)'
;MESPQCVLFGTFMIWFASITINLGPTFLSGALAANIDEENHAPSCPLITGPLRHYVLNVLWIVTNVLVLLLTVYHLYKLYRDLSTSSIEAVRIASLVTTMLNVSHPQNQDPESRSHLQVNSYITRMEKEGVRRVKMFVVVTVCYVVFWGPLFMVTLLTPSGGDTGLGHEVTLHVAYIHAFINPALFLTLHQGLRKAITDIVCCQCCLNNSKMESLYHQTNILLQEVTSQDLVKIERANNKDDVDNAETYAVHKMDIIYQNCNRLDILINKEPPARRNNIKYKVDQLKYDLKHVQNSLAILQQRRCVREREKEEREALLSRNFTTNDDTSIFLDYELHHHDKLGESNRALDELLGAGGSILEGLKHQGSSLKSAHTRVISLAQTLDLATLRGPIEEGVNIHKSSTLITTFLSTFFSIITSPCNYFITITLQVP
;
A
#
# COMPACT_ATOMS: atom_id res chain seq x y z
N MET A 1 -8.13 24.98 -11.11
CA MET A 1 -9.15 24.68 -10.07
C MET A 1 -8.57 23.53 -9.27
N GLU A 2 -8.02 23.69 -8.06
CA GLU A 2 -8.45 24.45 -6.88
C GLU A 2 -7.21 25.16 -6.30
N SER A 3 -7.27 26.48 -6.06
CA SER A 3 -6.19 27.11 -5.28
C SER A 3 -6.29 26.55 -3.85
N PRO A 4 -5.21 26.00 -3.26
CA PRO A 4 -5.24 25.47 -1.90
C PRO A 4 -5.70 26.53 -0.88
N GLN A 5 -5.52 27.81 -1.21
CA GLN A 5 -5.98 28.94 -0.43
C GLN A 5 -7.52 29.02 -0.34
N CYS A 6 -8.24 28.69 -1.42
CA CYS A 6 -9.72 28.70 -1.41
C CYS A 6 -10.28 27.57 -0.55
N VAL A 7 -9.66 26.38 -0.60
CA VAL A 7 -10.06 25.23 0.23
C VAL A 7 -9.79 25.51 1.71
N LEU A 8 -8.62 26.10 2.01
CA LEU A 8 -8.27 26.49 3.38
C LEU A 8 -9.24 27.54 3.93
N PHE A 9 -9.53 28.58 3.15
CA PHE A 9 -10.49 29.62 3.51
C PHE A 9 -11.89 29.04 3.74
N GLY A 10 -12.37 28.17 2.84
CA GLY A 10 -13.65 27.50 3.00
C GLY A 10 -13.71 26.62 4.26
N THR A 11 -12.64 25.88 4.56
CA THR A 11 -12.53 25.04 5.76
C THR A 11 -12.57 25.88 7.04
N PHE A 12 -11.85 27.01 7.06
CA PHE A 12 -11.88 27.97 8.15
C PHE A 12 -13.29 28.52 8.39
N MET A 13 -13.99 28.90 7.31
CA MET A 13 -15.37 29.39 7.40
C MET A 13 -16.34 28.33 7.96
N ILE A 14 -16.21 27.07 7.54
CA ILE A 14 -17.02 25.96 8.07
C ILE A 14 -16.76 25.76 9.57
N TRP A 15 -15.49 25.76 9.98
CA TRP A 15 -15.10 25.62 11.37
C TRP A 15 -15.62 26.77 12.24
N PHE A 16 -15.48 28.01 11.76
CA PHE A 16 -15.98 29.21 12.43
C PHE A 16 -17.52 29.21 12.54
N ALA A 17 -18.23 28.80 11.48
CA ALA A 17 -19.68 28.66 11.51
C ALA A 17 -20.13 27.58 12.50
N SER A 18 -19.47 26.43 12.53
CA SER A 18 -19.73 25.34 13.48
C SER A 18 -19.54 25.78 14.93
N ILE A 19 -18.44 26.49 15.22
CA ILE A 19 -18.18 27.12 16.52
C ILE A 19 -19.31 28.07 16.88
N THR A 20 -19.69 28.97 15.97
CA THR A 20 -20.73 29.97 16.22
C THR A 20 -22.09 29.34 16.54
N ILE A 21 -22.48 28.29 15.81
CA ILE A 21 -23.77 27.58 15.99
C ILE A 21 -23.82 26.84 17.34
N ASN A 22 -22.70 26.24 17.76
CA ASN A 22 -22.64 25.41 18.98
C ASN A 22 -22.27 26.19 20.25
N LEU A 23 -21.51 27.29 20.13
CA LEU A 23 -21.13 28.13 21.28
C LEU A 23 -22.24 29.08 21.71
N GLY A 24 -23.19 29.44 20.83
CA GLY A 24 -24.34 30.27 21.19
C GLY A 24 -25.13 29.71 22.40
N PRO A 25 -25.65 28.48 22.32
CA PRO A 25 -26.35 27.84 23.44
C PRO A 25 -25.44 27.56 24.65
N THR A 26 -24.16 27.28 24.42
CA THR A 26 -23.17 26.91 25.45
C THR A 26 -22.74 28.12 26.29
N PHE A 27 -22.44 29.28 25.68
CA PHE A 27 -22.11 30.50 26.42
C PHE A 27 -23.31 31.10 27.12
N LEU A 28 -24.51 31.05 26.52
CA LEU A 28 -25.72 31.52 27.19
C LEU A 28 -26.03 30.63 28.40
N SER A 29 -25.95 29.31 28.27
CA SER A 29 -26.14 28.38 29.39
C SER A 29 -25.08 28.53 30.48
N GLY A 30 -23.80 28.74 30.11
CA GLY A 30 -22.70 28.91 31.06
C GLY A 30 -22.72 30.24 31.82
N ALA A 31 -23.06 31.35 31.15
CA ALA A 31 -23.23 32.66 31.81
C ALA A 31 -24.45 32.70 32.75
N LEU A 32 -25.45 31.86 32.47
CA LEU A 32 -26.64 31.69 33.31
C LEU A 32 -26.39 30.76 34.51
N ALA A 33 -25.57 29.71 34.34
CA ALA A 33 -25.18 28.82 35.43
C ALA A 33 -24.29 29.49 36.49
N ALA A 34 -23.49 30.49 36.10
CA ALA A 34 -22.64 31.25 37.01
C ALA A 34 -23.39 32.26 37.91
N ASN A 35 -24.71 32.44 37.72
CA ASN A 35 -25.55 33.31 38.57
C ASN A 35 -26.42 32.53 39.58
N ILE A 36 -26.28 31.19 39.64
CA ILE A 36 -26.93 30.36 40.65
C ILE A 36 -25.81 29.92 41.61
N ASP A 37 -25.57 30.75 42.61
CA ASP A 37 -24.65 30.41 43.70
C ASP A 37 -25.24 29.30 44.58
N GLU A 38 -24.29 28.51 45.09
CA GLU A 38 -24.32 27.53 46.17
C GLU A 38 -24.68 26.06 45.87
N GLU A 39 -23.62 25.26 46.08
CA GLU A 39 -23.62 23.86 46.50
C GLU A 39 -23.89 22.78 45.43
N ASN A 40 -22.84 22.44 44.67
CA ASN A 40 -22.21 21.11 44.74
C ASN A 40 -21.12 20.94 43.66
N HIS A 41 -19.91 20.59 44.11
CA HIS A 41 -18.79 20.21 43.25
C HIS A 41 -19.08 18.84 42.59
N ALA A 42 -19.70 18.85 41.41
CA ALA A 42 -19.77 17.68 40.53
C ALA A 42 -19.18 18.05 39.15
N PRO A 43 -18.45 17.14 38.49
CA PRO A 43 -17.81 17.41 37.21
C PRO A 43 -18.87 17.80 36.17
N SER A 44 -18.65 18.96 35.56
CA SER A 44 -19.56 19.65 34.65
C SER A 44 -20.10 18.74 33.54
N CYS A 45 -21.38 18.38 33.64
CA CYS A 45 -22.15 17.82 32.53
C CYS A 45 -22.55 18.96 31.57
N PRO A 46 -22.33 18.82 30.25
CA PRO A 46 -22.58 19.90 29.28
C PRO A 46 -24.06 20.19 29.01
N LEU A 47 -24.99 19.52 29.69
CA LEU A 47 -26.44 19.71 29.50
C LEU A 47 -27.16 19.68 30.86
N ILE A 48 -27.16 20.81 31.56
CA ILE A 48 -27.90 20.96 32.82
C ILE A 48 -29.38 21.21 32.46
N THR A 49 -30.26 20.28 32.81
CA THR A 49 -31.72 20.42 32.70
C THR A 49 -32.26 21.33 33.80
N GLY A 50 -32.09 22.64 33.62
CA GLY A 50 -32.69 23.65 34.51
C GLY A 50 -34.12 24.08 34.10
N PRO A 51 -34.85 24.76 34.99
CA PRO A 51 -36.28 25.01 34.85
C PRO A 51 -36.59 25.95 33.67
N LEU A 52 -37.32 25.43 32.67
CA LEU A 52 -37.91 26.07 31.47
C LEU A 52 -36.96 26.82 30.51
N ARG A 53 -35.96 27.54 31.00
CA ARG A 53 -35.06 28.40 30.20
C ARG A 53 -33.99 27.60 29.47
N HIS A 54 -33.44 26.56 30.10
CA HIS A 54 -32.50 25.63 29.47
C HIS A 54 -33.19 24.78 28.38
N TYR A 55 -34.47 24.45 28.57
CA TYR A 55 -35.27 23.78 27.54
C TYR A 55 -35.44 24.65 26.29
N VAL A 56 -35.74 25.95 26.42
CA VAL A 56 -35.85 26.87 25.28
C VAL A 56 -34.54 26.95 24.49
N LEU A 57 -33.39 26.97 25.18
CA LEU A 57 -32.08 26.95 24.53
C LEU A 57 -31.81 25.65 23.76
N ASN A 58 -32.17 24.51 24.35
CA ASN A 58 -32.05 23.21 23.69
C ASN A 58 -32.97 23.11 22.47
N VAL A 59 -34.22 23.60 22.56
CA VAL A 59 -35.14 23.67 21.43
C VAL A 59 -34.58 24.55 20.32
N LEU A 60 -34.06 25.74 20.63
CA LEU A 60 -33.45 26.64 19.64
C LEU A 60 -32.24 26.00 18.94
N TRP A 61 -31.40 25.30 19.70
CA TRP A 61 -30.26 24.56 19.17
C TRP A 61 -30.71 23.41 18.25
N ILE A 62 -31.71 22.63 18.65
CA ILE A 62 -32.26 21.54 17.82
C ILE A 62 -32.86 22.10 16.53
N VAL A 63 -33.66 23.16 16.61
CA VAL A 63 -34.25 23.81 15.42
C VAL A 63 -33.17 24.30 14.46
N THR A 64 -32.09 24.90 14.98
CA THR A 64 -30.97 25.36 14.16
C THR A 64 -30.27 24.20 13.45
N ASN A 65 -29.97 23.10 14.16
CA ASN A 65 -29.36 21.91 13.56
C ASN A 65 -30.27 21.23 12.53
N VAL A 66 -31.57 21.13 12.81
CA VAL A 66 -32.56 20.58 11.87
C VAL A 66 -32.67 21.45 10.62
N LEU A 67 -32.66 22.78 10.75
CA LEU A 67 -32.67 23.69 9.61
C LEU A 67 -31.42 23.53 8.74
N VAL A 68 -30.24 23.45 9.35
CA VAL A 68 -28.98 23.18 8.64
C VAL A 68 -29.06 21.83 7.92
N LEU A 69 -29.55 20.79 8.58
CA LEU A 69 -29.72 19.48 8.00
C LEU A 69 -30.66 19.51 6.79
N LEU A 70 -31.82 20.16 6.88
CA LEU A 70 -32.76 20.31 5.76
C LEU A 70 -32.14 21.04 4.57
N LEU A 71 -31.40 22.13 4.82
CA LEU A 71 -30.66 22.83 3.77
C LEU A 71 -29.59 21.94 3.12
N THR A 72 -28.84 21.17 3.91
CA THR A 72 -27.84 20.25 3.34
C THR A 72 -28.49 19.18 2.46
N VAL A 73 -29.62 18.60 2.87
CA VAL A 73 -30.37 17.63 2.07
C VAL A 73 -30.90 18.27 0.79
N TYR A 74 -31.45 19.48 0.86
CA TYR A 74 -31.93 20.22 -0.31
C TYR A 74 -30.80 20.50 -1.30
N HIS A 75 -29.67 21.04 -0.84
CA HIS A 75 -28.51 21.32 -1.70
C HIS A 75 -27.92 20.05 -2.29
N LEU A 76 -27.86 18.97 -1.52
CA LEU A 76 -27.35 17.68 -1.98
C LEU A 76 -28.27 17.03 -2.99
N TYR A 77 -29.58 17.12 -2.81
CA TYR A 77 -30.58 16.66 -3.79
C TYR A 77 -30.52 17.48 -5.07
N LYS A 78 -30.45 18.81 -4.97
CA LYS A 78 -30.27 19.70 -6.12
C LYS A 78 -29.00 19.34 -6.88
N LEU A 79 -27.88 19.21 -6.17
CA LEU A 79 -26.60 18.83 -6.75
C LEU A 79 -26.65 17.43 -7.38
N TYR A 80 -27.27 16.44 -6.73
CA TYR A 80 -27.45 15.10 -7.28
C TYR A 80 -28.23 15.13 -8.60
N ARG A 81 -29.35 15.87 -8.61
CA ARG A 81 -30.21 15.99 -9.79
C ARG A 81 -29.43 16.64 -10.94
N ASP A 82 -28.80 17.80 -10.68
CA ASP A 82 -28.07 18.56 -11.69
C ASP A 82 -26.90 17.73 -12.28
N LEU A 83 -26.20 16.95 -11.44
CA LEU A 83 -25.10 16.10 -11.89
C LEU A 83 -25.57 14.82 -12.61
N SER A 84 -26.72 14.26 -12.19
CA SER A 84 -27.28 13.05 -12.82
C SER A 84 -27.89 13.37 -14.18
N THR A 85 -28.53 14.53 -14.36
CA THR A 85 -29.11 14.93 -15.65
C THR A 85 -28.03 15.15 -16.70
N SER A 86 -26.93 15.84 -16.36
CA SER A 86 -25.82 16.09 -17.28
C SER A 86 -25.13 14.79 -17.72
N SER A 87 -25.00 13.81 -16.82
CA SER A 87 -24.42 12.51 -17.16
C SER A 87 -25.23 11.72 -18.19
N ILE A 88 -26.56 11.82 -18.16
CA ILE A 88 -27.45 11.14 -19.11
C ILE A 88 -27.35 11.81 -20.50
N GLU A 89 -27.32 13.13 -20.53
CA GLU A 89 -27.15 13.91 -21.77
C GLU A 89 -25.77 13.67 -22.38
N ALA A 90 -24.71 13.70 -21.58
CA ALA A 90 -23.35 13.44 -22.03
C ALA A 90 -23.15 12.01 -22.56
N VAL A 91 -23.78 11.00 -21.93
CA VAL A 91 -23.75 9.61 -22.42
C VAL A 91 -24.49 9.45 -23.75
N ARG A 92 -25.64 10.11 -23.93
CA ARG A 92 -26.36 10.11 -25.22
C ARG A 92 -25.52 10.72 -26.34
N ILE A 93 -24.88 11.86 -26.06
CA ILE A 93 -24.02 12.55 -27.02
C ILE A 93 -22.78 11.69 -27.34
N ALA A 94 -22.13 11.10 -26.34
CA ALA A 94 -20.97 10.22 -26.55
C ALA A 94 -21.31 8.98 -27.39
N SER A 95 -22.48 8.37 -27.16
CA SER A 95 -22.95 7.22 -27.95
C SER A 95 -23.26 7.60 -29.40
N LEU A 96 -23.84 8.78 -29.63
CA LEU A 96 -24.13 9.30 -30.96
C LEU A 96 -22.85 9.63 -31.74
N VAL A 97 -21.89 10.29 -31.09
CA VAL A 97 -20.57 10.61 -31.67
C VAL A 97 -19.78 9.36 -32.02
N THR A 98 -19.76 8.35 -31.13
CA THR A 98 -19.09 7.06 -31.40
C THR A 98 -19.70 6.35 -32.61
N THR A 99 -21.03 6.41 -32.76
CA THR A 99 -21.73 5.80 -33.89
C THR A 99 -21.44 6.54 -35.20
N MET A 100 -21.41 7.88 -35.18
CA MET A 100 -21.07 8.67 -36.36
C MET A 100 -19.60 8.52 -36.79
N LEU A 101 -18.67 8.38 -35.84
CA LEU A 101 -17.26 8.13 -36.15
C LEU A 101 -17.00 6.72 -36.68
N ASN A 102 -17.83 5.73 -36.33
CA ASN A 102 -17.73 4.39 -36.90
C ASN A 102 -18.26 4.31 -38.35
N VAL A 103 -19.02 5.32 -38.80
CA VAL A 103 -19.53 5.44 -40.17
C VAL A 103 -18.59 6.27 -41.07
N SER A 104 -17.67 7.04 -40.48
CA SER A 104 -16.72 7.91 -41.20
C SER A 104 -15.34 7.25 -41.33
N HIS A 105 -14.90 7.00 -42.56
CA HIS A 105 -13.60 6.43 -42.96
C HIS A 105 -12.39 7.09 -42.22
N PRO A 106 -11.29 6.36 -41.90
CA PRO A 106 -10.33 6.75 -40.87
C PRO A 106 -9.19 7.69 -41.34
N GLN A 107 -9.43 8.61 -42.29
CA GLN A 107 -8.30 9.37 -42.89
C GLN A 107 -8.36 10.90 -42.93
N ASN A 108 -9.36 11.56 -42.38
CA ASN A 108 -9.29 13.02 -42.15
C ASN A 108 -10.04 13.38 -40.86
N GLN A 109 -9.39 13.23 -39.71
CA GLN A 109 -9.89 13.78 -38.44
C GLN A 109 -9.19 15.11 -38.17
N ASP A 110 -9.96 16.20 -38.28
CA ASP A 110 -9.54 17.54 -37.91
C ASP A 110 -9.05 17.58 -36.45
N PRO A 111 -7.94 18.29 -36.15
CA PRO A 111 -7.36 18.37 -34.81
C PRO A 111 -8.33 18.96 -33.76
N GLU A 112 -9.29 19.78 -34.19
CA GLU A 112 -10.33 20.40 -33.35
C GLU A 112 -11.38 19.39 -32.85
N SER A 113 -11.68 18.35 -33.63
CA SER A 113 -12.61 17.30 -33.20
C SER A 113 -12.01 16.43 -32.08
N ARG A 114 -10.69 16.19 -32.15
CA ARG A 114 -9.95 15.39 -31.15
C ARG A 114 -9.83 16.09 -29.79
N SER A 115 -9.67 17.41 -29.76
CA SER A 115 -9.66 18.19 -28.51
C SER A 115 -11.04 18.21 -27.85
N HIS A 116 -12.12 18.39 -28.61
CA HIS A 116 -13.49 18.35 -28.10
C HIS A 116 -13.86 16.97 -27.51
N LEU A 117 -13.42 15.88 -28.16
CA LEU A 117 -13.55 14.51 -27.64
C LEU A 117 -12.82 14.31 -26.31
N GLN A 118 -11.60 14.85 -26.18
CA GLN A 118 -10.83 14.77 -24.93
C GLN A 118 -11.51 15.56 -23.80
N VAL A 119 -12.00 16.77 -24.08
CA VAL A 119 -12.71 17.61 -23.10
C VAL A 119 -14.01 16.93 -22.64
N ASN A 120 -14.80 16.36 -23.56
CA ASN A 120 -16.03 15.63 -23.19
C ASN A 120 -15.75 14.37 -22.37
N SER A 121 -14.67 13.65 -22.69
CA SER A 121 -14.23 12.49 -21.91
C SER A 121 -13.76 12.89 -20.50
N TYR A 122 -13.21 14.09 -20.33
CA TYR A 122 -12.81 14.64 -19.04
C TYR A 122 -14.04 15.06 -18.21
N ILE A 123 -15.00 15.77 -18.83
CA ILE A 123 -16.26 16.20 -18.18
C ILE A 123 -17.04 14.98 -17.66
N THR A 124 -17.24 13.96 -18.49
CA THR A 124 -17.96 12.73 -18.10
C THR A 124 -17.27 11.97 -16.94
N ARG A 125 -15.94 12.02 -16.84
CA ARG A 125 -15.20 11.46 -15.69
C ARG A 125 -15.44 12.28 -14.43
N MET A 126 -15.41 13.61 -14.53
CA MET A 126 -15.69 14.51 -13.41
C MET A 126 -17.12 14.33 -12.87
N GLU A 127 -18.11 14.21 -13.76
CA GLU A 127 -19.51 13.98 -13.38
C GLU A 127 -19.69 12.66 -12.62
N LYS A 128 -19.13 11.56 -13.13
CA LYS A 128 -19.19 10.24 -12.46
C LYS A 128 -18.56 10.27 -11.07
N GLU A 129 -17.39 10.91 -10.97
CA GLU A 129 -16.71 11.06 -9.68
C GLU A 129 -17.52 11.94 -8.72
N GLY A 130 -18.12 13.03 -9.22
CA GLY A 130 -18.99 13.90 -8.44
C GLY A 130 -20.27 13.19 -7.97
N VAL A 131 -20.92 12.37 -8.80
CA VAL A 131 -22.12 11.60 -8.41
C VAL A 131 -21.76 10.61 -7.30
N ARG A 132 -20.59 9.98 -7.37
CA ARG A 132 -20.12 9.10 -6.30
C ARG A 132 -19.91 9.86 -4.99
N ARG A 133 -19.26 11.03 -5.04
CA ARG A 133 -19.06 11.88 -3.86
C ARG A 133 -20.40 12.32 -3.26
N VAL A 134 -21.36 12.71 -4.09
CA VAL A 134 -22.72 13.08 -3.66
C VAL A 134 -23.42 11.89 -2.99
N LYS A 135 -23.40 10.70 -3.58
CA LYS A 135 -23.97 9.48 -2.96
C LYS A 135 -23.34 9.18 -1.60
N MET A 136 -22.02 9.37 -1.48
CA MET A 136 -21.31 9.23 -0.22
C MET A 136 -21.78 10.25 0.82
N PHE A 137 -21.92 11.53 0.46
CA PHE A 137 -22.46 12.55 1.35
C PHE A 137 -23.90 12.23 1.79
N VAL A 138 -24.74 11.66 0.91
CA VAL A 138 -26.11 11.25 1.28
C VAL A 138 -26.07 10.18 2.37
N VAL A 139 -25.20 9.17 2.22
CA VAL A 139 -25.02 8.12 3.24
C VAL A 139 -24.57 8.72 4.58
N VAL A 140 -23.63 9.66 4.55
CA VAL A 140 -23.16 10.36 5.78
C VAL A 140 -24.31 11.15 6.42
N THR A 141 -25.12 11.87 5.64
CA THR A 141 -26.29 12.61 6.16
C THR A 141 -27.34 11.68 6.76
N VAL A 142 -27.61 10.53 6.16
CA VAL A 142 -28.53 9.52 6.71
C VAL A 142 -27.99 8.97 8.04
N CYS A 143 -26.70 8.65 8.11
CA CYS A 143 -26.08 8.22 9.37
C CYS A 143 -26.22 9.30 10.46
N TYR A 144 -26.01 10.57 10.14
CA TYR A 144 -26.20 11.67 11.10
C TYR A 144 -27.62 11.67 11.70
N VAL A 145 -28.66 11.51 10.87
CA VAL A 145 -30.05 11.41 11.34
C VAL A 145 -30.26 10.21 12.27
N VAL A 146 -29.68 9.06 11.95
CA VAL A 146 -29.83 7.84 12.76
C VAL A 146 -29.19 7.99 14.14
N PHE A 147 -28.01 8.63 14.22
CA PHE A 147 -27.28 8.77 15.49
C PHE A 147 -27.75 9.97 16.32
N TRP A 148 -28.11 11.10 15.70
CA TRP A 148 -28.51 12.33 16.41
C TRP A 148 -30.03 12.49 16.57
N GLY A 149 -30.82 11.92 15.66
CA GLY A 149 -32.29 12.02 15.68
C GLY A 149 -32.95 11.52 16.97
N PRO A 150 -32.55 10.37 17.53
CA PRO A 150 -33.09 9.89 18.81
C PRO A 150 -32.83 10.87 19.96
N LEU A 151 -31.65 11.49 20.01
CA LEU A 151 -31.30 12.48 21.04
C LEU A 151 -32.15 13.75 20.91
N PHE A 152 -32.34 14.25 19.69
CA PHE A 152 -33.23 15.40 19.45
C PHE A 152 -34.67 15.11 19.87
N MET A 153 -35.18 13.91 19.57
CA MET A 153 -36.53 13.50 19.98
C MET A 153 -36.68 13.43 21.51
N VAL A 154 -35.77 12.71 22.21
CA VAL A 154 -35.84 12.58 23.68
C VAL A 154 -35.71 13.94 24.37
N THR A 155 -34.88 14.83 23.83
CA THR A 155 -34.68 16.18 24.38
C THR A 155 -35.91 17.08 24.18
N LEU A 156 -36.66 16.94 23.08
CA LEU A 156 -37.91 17.68 22.85
C LEU A 156 -39.10 17.12 23.66
N LEU A 157 -39.13 15.81 23.90
CA LEU A 157 -40.25 15.16 24.58
C LEU A 157 -40.18 15.26 26.11
N THR A 158 -39.07 15.75 26.67
CA THR A 158 -38.85 15.86 28.11
C THR A 158 -38.73 17.33 28.57
N PRO A 159 -39.84 18.10 28.59
CA PRO A 159 -39.80 19.54 28.82
C PRO A 159 -39.50 19.97 30.26
N SER A 160 -39.83 19.17 31.27
CA SER A 160 -39.49 19.41 32.69
C SER A 160 -40.11 18.31 33.58
N GLY A 161 -39.30 17.51 34.29
CA GLY A 161 -39.76 16.80 35.50
C GLY A 161 -40.33 15.38 35.35
N GLY A 162 -40.01 14.62 34.29
CA GLY A 162 -40.21 13.17 34.29
C GLY A 162 -38.90 12.45 34.63
N ASP A 163 -38.94 11.36 35.41
CA ASP A 163 -37.77 10.53 35.72
C ASP A 163 -37.12 9.99 34.44
N THR A 164 -36.12 10.70 33.92
CA THR A 164 -35.43 10.36 32.67
C THR A 164 -33.94 10.15 32.91
N GLY A 165 -33.59 9.05 33.57
CA GLY A 165 -32.19 8.61 33.66
C GLY A 165 -31.77 7.86 32.39
N LEU A 166 -32.42 6.73 32.12
CA LEU A 166 -31.89 5.76 31.16
C LEU A 166 -32.03 6.17 29.69
N GLY A 167 -33.20 6.72 29.27
CA GLY A 167 -33.45 7.03 27.86
C GLY A 167 -32.59 8.17 27.31
N HIS A 168 -32.34 9.19 28.14
CA HIS A 168 -31.48 10.32 27.78
C HIS A 168 -30.01 9.90 27.76
N GLU A 169 -29.56 9.15 28.76
CA GLU A 169 -28.20 8.64 28.84
C GLU A 169 -27.87 7.72 27.64
N VAL A 170 -28.75 6.78 27.30
CA VAL A 170 -28.54 5.87 26.16
C VAL A 170 -28.48 6.64 24.83
N THR A 171 -29.39 7.59 24.60
CA THR A 171 -29.39 8.38 23.34
C THR A 171 -28.19 9.32 23.23
N LEU A 172 -27.67 9.83 24.35
CA LEU A 172 -26.43 10.60 24.38
C LEU A 172 -25.21 9.76 23.99
N HIS A 173 -25.10 8.53 24.51
CA HIS A 173 -24.04 7.60 24.12
C HIS A 173 -24.10 7.24 22.63
N VAL A 174 -25.31 7.02 22.09
CA VAL A 174 -25.52 6.78 20.65
C VAL A 174 -25.03 7.98 19.82
N ALA A 175 -25.30 9.21 20.25
CA ALA A 175 -24.79 10.40 19.57
C ALA A 175 -23.26 10.53 19.64
N TYR A 176 -22.62 10.14 20.74
CA TYR A 176 -21.15 10.15 20.84
C TYR A 176 -20.47 9.14 19.91
N ILE A 177 -21.08 7.97 19.71
CA ILE A 177 -20.55 6.94 18.80
C ILE A 177 -20.43 7.47 17.34
N HIS A 178 -21.27 8.44 16.95
CA HIS A 178 -21.20 9.09 15.64
C HIS A 178 -19.82 9.67 15.31
N ALA A 179 -19.09 10.19 16.31
CA ALA A 179 -17.76 10.75 16.12
C ALA A 179 -16.74 9.71 15.61
N PHE A 180 -16.91 8.44 15.99
CA PHE A 180 -16.08 7.32 15.51
C PHE A 180 -16.54 6.79 14.15
N ILE A 181 -17.85 6.83 13.90
CA ILE A 181 -18.44 6.30 12.67
C ILE A 181 -18.12 7.20 11.47
N ASN A 182 -18.06 8.51 11.65
CA ASN A 182 -17.77 9.45 10.56
C ASN A 182 -16.44 9.13 9.83
N PRO A 183 -15.27 9.07 10.49
CA PRO A 183 -14.03 8.66 9.85
C PRO A 183 -14.12 7.27 9.20
N ALA A 184 -14.77 6.30 9.85
CA ALA A 184 -14.95 4.95 9.30
C ALA A 184 -15.77 4.94 7.99
N LEU A 185 -16.82 5.76 7.91
CA LEU A 185 -17.60 5.96 6.68
C LEU A 185 -16.74 6.59 5.57
N PHE A 186 -15.92 7.60 5.90
CA PHE A 186 -15.01 8.20 4.91
C PHE A 186 -13.96 7.20 4.41
N LEU A 187 -13.39 6.37 5.31
CA LEU A 187 -12.38 5.36 4.95
C LEU A 187 -12.96 4.23 4.08
N THR A 188 -14.22 3.84 4.30
CA THR A 188 -14.88 2.74 3.56
C THR A 188 -15.50 3.18 2.23
N LEU A 189 -16.11 4.37 2.19
CA LEU A 189 -16.82 4.88 1.02
C LEU A 189 -15.91 5.60 0.02
N HIS A 190 -14.82 6.22 0.47
CA HIS A 190 -13.92 6.96 -0.41
C HIS A 190 -12.92 6.02 -1.10
N GLN A 191 -13.06 5.84 -2.42
CA GLN A 191 -12.20 4.95 -3.19
C GLN A 191 -10.70 5.30 -3.07
N GLY A 192 -10.36 6.59 -3.01
CA GLY A 192 -8.97 7.03 -2.86
C GLY A 192 -8.36 6.63 -1.52
N LEU A 193 -9.13 6.71 -0.44
CA LEU A 193 -8.66 6.34 0.90
C LEU A 193 -8.56 4.82 1.02
N ARG A 194 -9.55 4.08 0.51
CA ARG A 194 -9.52 2.62 0.46
C ARG A 194 -8.31 2.12 -0.32
N LYS A 195 -7.99 2.75 -1.45
CA LYS A 195 -6.80 2.42 -2.23
C LYS A 195 -5.52 2.71 -1.44
N ALA A 196 -5.40 3.88 -0.81
CA ALA A 196 -4.24 4.21 0.01
C ALA A 196 -4.03 3.22 1.19
N ILE A 197 -5.10 2.81 1.88
CA ILE A 197 -5.02 1.80 2.95
C ILE A 197 -4.59 0.44 2.37
N THR A 198 -5.15 0.06 1.22
CA THR A 198 -4.76 -1.18 0.52
C THR A 198 -3.30 -1.13 0.11
N ASP A 199 -2.82 0.02 -0.37
CA ASP A 199 -1.44 0.23 -0.79
C ASP A 199 -0.48 0.19 0.41
N ILE A 200 -0.83 0.74 1.57
CA ILE A 200 -0.04 0.64 2.81
C ILE A 200 0.09 -0.82 3.26
N VAL A 201 -1.01 -1.58 3.24
CA VAL A 201 -1.01 -3.01 3.57
C VAL A 201 -0.21 -3.81 2.51
N CYS A 202 -0.33 -3.42 1.24
CA CYS A 202 0.39 -4.04 0.13
C CYS A 202 1.91 -3.75 0.18
N CYS A 203 2.33 -2.56 0.62
CA CYS A 203 3.74 -2.21 0.78
C CYS A 203 4.48 -3.16 1.72
N GLN A 204 3.83 -3.63 2.79
CA GLN A 204 4.42 -4.63 3.69
C GLN A 204 4.58 -5.99 3.00
N CYS A 205 3.64 -6.37 2.12
CA CYS A 205 3.75 -7.57 1.29
C CYS A 205 4.83 -7.42 0.20
N CYS A 206 4.91 -6.25 -0.45
CA CYS A 206 5.91 -5.94 -1.46
C CYS A 206 7.33 -5.95 -0.90
N LEU A 207 7.52 -5.41 0.32
CA LEU A 207 8.81 -5.41 1.01
C LEU A 207 9.28 -6.83 1.36
N ASN A 208 8.36 -7.71 1.78
CA ASN A 208 8.68 -9.11 2.02
C ASN A 208 9.02 -9.85 0.73
N ASN A 209 8.32 -9.56 -0.35
CA ASN A 209 8.57 -10.17 -1.66
C ASN A 209 9.95 -9.75 -2.22
N SER A 210 10.31 -8.46 -2.15
CA SER A 210 11.62 -7.98 -2.62
C SER A 210 12.77 -8.56 -1.82
N LYS A 211 12.61 -8.70 -0.49
CA LYS A 211 13.60 -9.35 0.38
C LYS A 211 13.78 -10.83 0.05
N MET A 212 12.70 -11.54 -0.22
CA MET A 212 12.74 -12.95 -0.62
C MET A 212 13.44 -13.14 -1.97
N GLU A 213 13.11 -12.30 -2.96
CA GLU A 213 13.70 -12.36 -4.30
C GLU A 213 15.20 -12.03 -4.29
N SER A 214 15.60 -11.01 -3.52
CA SER A 214 17.01 -10.68 -3.29
C SER A 214 17.78 -11.84 -2.64
N LEU A 215 17.21 -12.46 -1.61
CA LEU A 215 17.84 -13.60 -0.91
C LEU A 215 17.96 -14.82 -1.83
N TYR A 216 16.94 -15.10 -2.65
CA TYR A 216 16.99 -16.16 -3.66
C TYR A 216 18.12 -15.91 -4.68
N HIS A 217 18.21 -14.71 -5.23
CA HIS A 217 19.23 -14.38 -6.22
C HIS A 217 20.64 -14.44 -5.63
N GLN A 218 20.84 -13.91 -4.41
CA GLN A 218 22.10 -14.02 -3.69
C GLN A 218 22.51 -15.48 -3.46
N THR A 219 21.55 -16.33 -3.07
CA THR A 219 21.80 -17.76 -2.84
C THR A 219 22.20 -18.48 -4.13
N ASN A 220 21.54 -18.16 -5.24
CA ASN A 220 21.84 -18.75 -6.54
C ASN A 220 23.23 -18.33 -7.07
N ILE A 221 23.63 -17.06 -6.85
CA ILE A 221 24.97 -16.59 -7.20
C ILE A 221 26.03 -17.33 -6.37
N LEU A 222 25.83 -17.44 -5.06
CA LEU A 222 26.76 -18.17 -4.19
C LEU A 222 26.91 -19.64 -4.63
N LEU A 223 25.80 -20.28 -5.01
CA LEU A 223 25.81 -21.65 -5.50
C LEU A 223 26.60 -21.80 -6.81
N GLN A 224 26.42 -20.87 -7.75
CA GLN A 224 27.21 -20.83 -8.98
C GLN A 224 28.69 -20.57 -8.72
N GLU A 225 29.02 -19.74 -7.74
CA GLU A 225 30.41 -19.44 -7.35
C GLU A 225 31.09 -20.69 -6.77
N VAL A 226 30.43 -21.42 -5.87
CA VAL A 226 30.96 -22.69 -5.34
C VAL A 226 31.19 -23.71 -6.46
N THR A 227 30.24 -23.80 -7.40
CA THR A 227 30.30 -24.75 -8.52
C THR A 227 31.40 -24.43 -9.52
N SER A 228 31.50 -23.17 -9.95
CA SER A 228 32.38 -22.76 -11.05
C SER A 228 33.80 -22.42 -10.59
N GLN A 229 33.94 -21.90 -9.37
CA GLN A 229 35.20 -21.35 -8.89
C GLN A 229 35.83 -22.24 -7.83
N ASP A 230 35.12 -22.58 -6.77
CA ASP A 230 35.73 -23.25 -5.61
C ASP A 230 35.99 -24.74 -5.88
N LEU A 231 35.05 -25.45 -6.53
CA LEU A 231 35.28 -26.84 -6.96
C LEU A 231 36.44 -26.97 -7.95
N VAL A 232 36.58 -26.04 -8.89
CA VAL A 232 37.68 -26.02 -9.87
C VAL A 232 39.01 -25.69 -9.21
N LYS A 233 39.04 -24.75 -8.25
CA LYS A 233 40.23 -24.43 -7.47
C LYS A 233 40.70 -25.64 -6.67
N ILE A 234 39.77 -26.35 -6.04
CA ILE A 234 40.05 -27.60 -5.37
C ILE A 234 40.72 -28.53 -6.38
N GLU A 235 40.05 -28.90 -7.47
CA GLU A 235 40.57 -29.84 -8.49
C GLU A 235 41.99 -29.50 -9.00
N ARG A 236 42.29 -28.21 -9.23
CA ARG A 236 43.59 -27.76 -9.77
C ARG A 236 44.70 -27.58 -8.75
N ALA A 237 44.39 -27.52 -7.46
CA ALA A 237 45.40 -27.28 -6.43
C ALA A 237 46.28 -28.53 -6.24
N ASN A 238 47.60 -28.31 -6.35
CA ASN A 238 48.63 -29.37 -6.26
C ASN A 238 49.24 -29.50 -4.86
N ASN A 239 49.20 -28.43 -4.06
CA ASN A 239 49.73 -28.44 -2.69
C ASN A 239 48.64 -28.91 -1.72
N LYS A 240 48.99 -29.75 -0.76
CA LYS A 240 48.05 -30.31 0.22
C LYS A 240 47.37 -29.21 1.07
N ASP A 241 48.15 -28.26 1.57
CA ASP A 241 47.63 -27.17 2.40
C ASP A 241 46.67 -26.21 1.65
N ASP A 242 46.94 -25.93 0.37
CA ASP A 242 46.08 -25.06 -0.45
C ASP A 242 44.73 -25.73 -0.75
N VAL A 243 44.72 -27.05 -0.86
CA VAL A 243 43.51 -27.86 -1.10
C VAL A 243 42.62 -27.86 0.14
N ASP A 244 43.19 -28.17 1.31
CA ASP A 244 42.45 -28.26 2.56
C ASP A 244 41.81 -26.92 2.94
N ASN A 245 42.53 -25.82 2.68
CA ASN A 245 42.01 -24.46 2.85
C ASN A 245 40.87 -24.15 1.87
N ALA A 246 41.01 -24.50 0.59
CA ALA A 246 39.97 -24.29 -0.42
C ALA A 246 38.72 -25.13 -0.16
N GLU A 247 38.89 -26.36 0.35
CA GLU A 247 37.82 -27.26 0.73
C GLU A 247 37.04 -26.73 1.94
N THR A 248 37.74 -26.32 3.00
CA THR A 248 37.11 -25.71 4.19
C THR A 248 36.30 -24.48 3.81
N TYR A 249 36.83 -23.66 2.89
CA TYR A 249 36.14 -22.48 2.38
C TYR A 249 34.89 -22.83 1.55
N ALA A 250 34.96 -23.84 0.69
CA ALA A 250 33.83 -24.31 -0.09
C ALA A 250 32.71 -24.88 0.81
N VAL A 251 33.06 -25.71 1.79
CA VAL A 251 32.11 -26.26 2.78
C VAL A 251 31.44 -25.12 3.56
N HIS A 252 32.20 -24.13 4.01
CA HIS A 252 31.63 -22.98 4.72
C HIS A 252 30.63 -22.18 3.87
N LYS A 253 30.94 -21.93 2.59
CA LYS A 253 29.97 -21.29 1.67
C LYS A 253 28.71 -22.14 1.47
N MET A 254 28.86 -23.46 1.39
CA MET A 254 27.73 -24.38 1.25
C MET A 254 26.82 -24.37 2.49
N ASP A 255 27.38 -24.23 3.69
CA ASP A 255 26.61 -24.03 4.92
C ASP A 255 25.82 -22.70 4.91
N ILE A 256 26.43 -21.61 4.42
CA ILE A 256 25.74 -20.32 4.24
C ILE A 256 24.56 -20.47 3.26
N ILE A 257 24.76 -21.17 2.14
CA ILE A 257 23.70 -21.45 1.17
C ILE A 257 22.58 -22.26 1.83
N TYR A 258 22.91 -23.28 2.60
CA TYR A 258 21.94 -24.08 3.34
C TYR A 258 21.12 -23.24 4.33
N GLN A 259 21.77 -22.37 5.10
CA GLN A 259 21.11 -21.44 6.02
C GLN A 259 20.17 -20.47 5.27
N ASN A 260 20.59 -19.97 4.11
CA ASN A 260 19.76 -19.11 3.27
C ASN A 260 18.52 -19.85 2.72
N CYS A 261 18.67 -21.11 2.30
CA CYS A 261 17.54 -21.96 1.89
C CYS A 261 16.53 -22.16 3.03
N ASN A 262 17.00 -22.42 4.26
CA ASN A 262 16.12 -22.54 5.43
C ASN A 262 15.38 -21.22 5.73
N ARG A 263 16.05 -20.08 5.57
CA ARG A 263 15.44 -18.76 5.72
C ARG A 263 14.38 -18.49 4.63
N LEU A 264 14.64 -18.93 3.39
CA LEU A 264 13.67 -18.85 2.30
C LEU A 264 12.43 -19.71 2.58
N ASP A 265 12.58 -20.92 3.15
CA ASP A 265 11.43 -21.75 3.55
C ASP A 265 10.54 -21.06 4.59
N ILE A 266 11.14 -20.39 5.58
CA ILE A 266 10.40 -19.60 6.57
C ILE A 266 9.63 -18.47 5.89
N LEU A 267 10.23 -17.79 4.90
CA LEU A 267 9.57 -16.72 4.15
C LEU A 267 8.45 -17.26 3.24
N ILE A 268 8.62 -18.44 2.63
CA ILE A 268 7.58 -19.10 1.82
C ILE A 268 6.33 -19.40 2.65
N ASN A 269 6.50 -19.81 3.91
CA ASN A 269 5.38 -20.11 4.81
C ASN A 269 4.53 -18.88 5.16
N LYS A 270 5.03 -17.66 4.91
CA LYS A 270 4.31 -16.39 5.15
C LYS A 270 3.55 -15.88 3.92
N GLU A 271 3.72 -16.50 2.77
CA GLU A 271 3.05 -16.09 1.52
C GLU A 271 1.66 -16.74 1.37
N PRO A 272 0.71 -16.08 0.68
CA PRO A 272 -0.60 -16.65 0.38
C PRO A 272 -0.51 -17.93 -0.48
N PRO A 273 -1.46 -18.86 -0.33
CA PRO A 273 -1.38 -20.20 -0.91
C PRO A 273 -1.26 -20.23 -2.44
N ALA A 274 -1.83 -19.24 -3.14
CA ALA A 274 -1.75 -19.17 -4.61
C ALA A 274 -0.31 -18.97 -5.14
N ARG A 275 0.55 -18.23 -4.41
CA ARG A 275 1.93 -17.95 -4.85
C ARG A 275 2.96 -18.89 -4.23
N ARG A 276 2.60 -19.53 -3.11
CA ARG A 276 3.45 -20.43 -2.33
C ARG A 276 4.02 -21.58 -3.17
N ASN A 277 3.22 -22.18 -4.04
CA ASN A 277 3.63 -23.37 -4.81
C ASN A 277 4.77 -23.07 -5.80
N ASN A 278 4.71 -21.94 -6.52
CA ASN A 278 5.74 -21.57 -7.50
C ASN A 278 7.08 -21.23 -6.81
N ILE A 279 7.03 -20.48 -5.72
CA ILE A 279 8.23 -20.10 -4.96
C ILE A 279 8.84 -21.32 -4.29
N LYS A 280 8.00 -22.20 -3.73
CA LYS A 280 8.43 -23.47 -3.15
C LYS A 280 9.19 -24.33 -4.17
N TYR A 281 8.67 -24.45 -5.39
CA TYR A 281 9.36 -25.16 -6.47
C TYR A 281 10.77 -24.60 -6.73
N LYS A 282 10.92 -23.26 -6.81
CA LYS A 282 12.23 -22.61 -7.02
C LYS A 282 13.22 -22.87 -5.88
N VAL A 283 12.74 -22.85 -4.64
CA VAL A 283 13.61 -23.12 -3.46
C VAL A 283 13.94 -24.60 -3.36
N ASP A 284 13.01 -25.49 -3.68
CA ASP A 284 13.26 -26.94 -3.73
C ASP A 284 14.25 -27.29 -4.85
N GLN A 285 14.25 -26.56 -5.98
CA GLN A 285 15.28 -26.65 -7.01
C GLN A 285 16.67 -26.23 -6.49
N LEU A 286 16.78 -25.08 -5.80
CA LEU A 286 18.06 -24.65 -5.18
C LEU A 286 18.62 -25.69 -4.19
N LYS A 287 17.76 -26.34 -3.41
CA LYS A 287 18.17 -27.40 -2.48
C LYS A 287 18.68 -28.64 -3.20
N TYR A 288 18.04 -29.01 -4.31
CA TYR A 288 18.49 -30.10 -5.15
C TYR A 288 19.88 -29.81 -5.73
N ASP A 289 20.08 -28.61 -6.26
CA ASP A 289 21.36 -28.18 -6.83
C ASP A 289 22.47 -28.12 -5.76
N LEU A 290 22.16 -27.63 -4.55
CA LEU A 290 23.08 -27.67 -3.41
C LEU A 290 23.50 -29.11 -3.06
N LYS A 291 22.56 -30.05 -3.04
CA LYS A 291 22.84 -31.47 -2.77
C LYS A 291 23.72 -32.08 -3.86
N HIS A 292 23.50 -31.70 -5.11
CA HIS A 292 24.35 -32.12 -6.21
C HIS A 292 25.79 -31.61 -6.04
N VAL A 293 25.98 -30.33 -5.71
CA VAL A 293 27.29 -29.74 -5.42
C VAL A 293 27.98 -30.43 -4.24
N GLN A 294 27.23 -30.76 -3.18
CA GLN A 294 27.73 -31.55 -2.04
C GLN A 294 28.26 -32.91 -2.47
N ASN A 295 27.52 -33.63 -3.32
CA ASN A 295 27.96 -34.92 -3.84
C ASN A 295 29.21 -34.78 -4.72
N SER A 296 29.28 -33.76 -5.58
CA SER A 296 30.46 -33.50 -6.42
C SER A 296 31.72 -33.24 -5.57
N LEU A 297 31.59 -32.48 -4.48
CA LEU A 297 32.68 -32.26 -3.54
C LEU A 297 33.13 -33.58 -2.87
N ALA A 298 32.19 -34.39 -2.41
CA ALA A 298 32.48 -35.69 -1.80
C ALA A 298 33.22 -36.63 -2.76
N ILE A 299 32.85 -36.64 -4.05
CA ILE A 299 33.55 -37.42 -5.08
C ILE A 299 34.99 -36.91 -5.26
N LEU A 300 35.20 -35.59 -5.28
CA LEU A 300 36.55 -35.01 -5.40
C LEU A 300 37.42 -35.35 -4.18
N GLN A 301 36.87 -35.27 -2.97
CA GLN A 301 37.53 -35.68 -1.73
C GLN A 301 37.91 -37.17 -1.78
N GLN A 302 36.98 -38.03 -2.17
CA GLN A 302 37.22 -39.46 -2.31
C GLN A 302 38.33 -39.76 -3.34
N ARG A 303 38.29 -39.13 -4.52
CA ARG A 303 39.33 -39.27 -5.55
C ARG A 303 40.71 -38.80 -5.07
N ARG A 304 40.79 -37.84 -4.16
CA ARG A 304 42.07 -37.45 -3.54
C ARG A 304 42.55 -38.48 -2.54
N CYS A 305 41.69 -38.90 -1.61
CA CYS A 305 42.05 -39.90 -0.61
C CYS A 305 42.59 -41.18 -1.26
N VAL A 306 41.98 -41.62 -2.37
CA VAL A 306 42.47 -42.76 -3.15
C VAL A 306 43.86 -42.48 -3.75
N ARG A 307 44.07 -41.32 -4.40
CA ARG A 307 45.38 -40.95 -4.98
C ARG A 307 46.49 -40.84 -3.93
N GLU A 308 46.18 -40.31 -2.75
CA GLU A 308 47.13 -40.23 -1.64
C GLU A 308 47.51 -41.63 -1.14
N ARG A 309 46.51 -42.50 -0.95
CA ARG A 309 46.74 -43.90 -0.56
C ARG A 309 47.57 -44.65 -1.59
N GLU A 310 47.27 -44.51 -2.89
CA GLU A 310 48.06 -45.13 -3.97
C GLU A 310 49.52 -44.64 -3.96
N LYS A 311 49.76 -43.37 -3.62
CA LYS A 311 51.12 -42.82 -3.51
C LYS A 311 51.85 -43.36 -2.28
N GLU A 312 51.17 -43.43 -1.13
CA GLU A 312 51.71 -44.02 0.09
C GLU A 312 52.03 -45.50 -0.09
N GLU A 313 51.14 -46.28 -0.73
CA GLU A 313 51.39 -47.67 -1.08
C GLU A 313 52.59 -47.80 -2.03
N ARG A 314 52.69 -46.92 -3.05
CA ARG A 314 53.84 -46.89 -3.94
C ARG A 314 55.14 -46.58 -3.21
N GLU A 315 55.14 -45.62 -2.28
CA GLU A 315 56.30 -45.28 -1.45
C GLU A 315 56.66 -46.40 -0.47
N ALA A 316 55.68 -47.10 0.09
CA ALA A 316 55.87 -48.28 0.93
C ALA A 316 56.48 -49.45 0.14
N LEU A 317 56.06 -49.65 -1.11
CA LEU A 317 56.63 -50.64 -2.01
C LEU A 317 58.07 -50.28 -2.42
N LEU A 318 58.35 -48.99 -2.64
CA LEU A 318 59.69 -48.49 -2.98
C LEU A 318 60.65 -48.52 -1.80
N SER A 319 60.16 -48.35 -0.57
CA SER A 319 60.96 -48.39 0.66
C SER A 319 61.16 -49.82 1.22
N ARG A 320 60.54 -50.83 0.60
CA ARG A 320 60.73 -52.24 0.99
C ARG A 320 62.11 -52.74 0.57
N ASN A 321 62.97 -53.06 1.52
CA ASN A 321 64.25 -53.74 1.24
C ASN A 321 63.99 -55.17 0.73
N PHE A 322 64.50 -55.48 -0.47
CA PHE A 322 64.36 -56.79 -1.08
C PHE A 322 65.26 -57.82 -0.38
N THR A 323 64.66 -58.83 0.25
CA THR A 323 65.35 -60.05 0.70
C THR A 323 65.22 -61.12 -0.37
N THR A 324 66.33 -61.75 -0.74
CA THR A 324 66.39 -62.83 -1.73
C THR A 324 65.62 -64.05 -1.21
N ASN A 325 64.38 -64.30 -1.67
CA ASN A 325 63.74 -65.62 -1.86
C ASN A 325 62.19 -65.67 -1.93
N ASP A 326 61.44 -64.57 -2.03
CA ASP A 326 59.98 -64.67 -2.20
C ASP A 326 59.53 -64.39 -3.65
N ASP A 327 58.76 -65.34 -4.20
CA ASP A 327 58.27 -65.40 -5.58
C ASP A 327 57.70 -64.07 -6.10
N THR A 328 58.31 -63.55 -7.16
CA THR A 328 57.85 -62.37 -7.89
C THR A 328 56.82 -62.75 -8.95
N SER A 329 55.59 -63.03 -8.55
CA SER A 329 54.44 -63.05 -9.49
C SER A 329 53.63 -61.77 -9.32
N ILE A 330 53.79 -60.83 -10.27
CA ILE A 330 52.96 -59.64 -10.38
C ILE A 330 51.60 -60.09 -10.95
N PHE A 331 50.53 -60.01 -10.15
CA PHE A 331 49.18 -60.34 -10.59
C PHE A 331 48.70 -59.28 -11.61
N LEU A 332 48.58 -59.68 -12.88
CA LEU A 332 48.15 -58.83 -13.99
C LEU A 332 46.62 -58.66 -14.00
N ASP A 333 46.06 -58.05 -12.95
CA ASP A 333 44.63 -57.69 -12.84
C ASP A 333 44.38 -56.19 -13.14
N TYR A 334 45.45 -55.45 -13.46
CA TYR A 334 45.43 -53.99 -13.59
C TYR A 334 44.75 -53.50 -14.89
N GLU A 335 44.83 -54.26 -15.99
CA GLU A 335 44.23 -53.87 -17.28
C GLU A 335 42.70 -54.01 -17.31
N LEU A 336 42.16 -55.04 -16.64
CA LEU A 336 40.72 -55.27 -16.53
C LEU A 336 40.04 -54.20 -15.66
N HIS A 337 40.71 -53.77 -14.57
CA HIS A 337 40.25 -52.70 -13.71
C HIS A 337 40.31 -51.31 -14.38
N HIS A 338 41.28 -51.08 -15.27
CA HIS A 338 41.38 -49.83 -16.05
C HIS A 338 40.25 -49.68 -17.07
N HIS A 339 39.80 -50.77 -17.69
CA HIS A 339 38.71 -50.71 -18.66
C HIS A 339 37.37 -50.31 -18.01
N ASP A 340 37.06 -50.86 -16.84
CA ASP A 340 35.86 -50.49 -16.07
C ASP A 340 35.90 -49.04 -15.59
N LYS A 341 37.07 -48.56 -15.11
CA LYS A 341 37.26 -47.16 -14.71
C LYS A 341 37.11 -46.19 -15.88
N LEU A 342 37.55 -46.55 -17.09
CA LEU A 342 37.35 -45.73 -18.29
C LEU A 342 35.87 -45.65 -18.69
N GLY A 343 35.13 -46.76 -18.57
CA GLY A 343 33.68 -46.77 -18.80
C GLY A 343 32.91 -45.89 -17.81
N GLU A 344 33.28 -45.93 -16.54
CA GLU A 344 32.67 -45.11 -15.48
C GLU A 344 32.98 -43.61 -15.65
N SER A 345 34.23 -43.28 -16.01
CA SER A 345 34.65 -41.91 -16.29
C SER A 345 33.94 -41.31 -17.51
N ASN A 346 33.70 -42.11 -18.55
CA ASN A 346 33.02 -41.65 -19.75
C ASN A 346 31.54 -41.34 -19.46
N ARG A 347 30.86 -42.17 -18.66
CA ARG A 347 29.47 -41.93 -18.23
C ARG A 347 29.34 -40.68 -17.36
N ALA A 348 30.32 -40.42 -16.49
CA ALA A 348 30.35 -39.21 -15.67
C ALA A 348 30.57 -37.92 -16.51
N LEU A 349 31.36 -37.99 -17.59
CA LEU A 349 31.54 -36.87 -18.52
C LEU A 349 30.27 -36.55 -19.32
N ASP A 350 29.52 -37.57 -19.73
CA ASP A 350 28.25 -37.39 -20.45
C ASP A 350 27.18 -36.72 -19.56
N GLU A 351 27.13 -37.05 -18.27
CA GLU A 351 26.25 -36.37 -17.30
C GLU A 351 26.61 -34.89 -17.12
N LEU A 352 27.92 -34.57 -17.05
CA LEU A 352 28.40 -33.18 -16.93
C LEU A 352 28.11 -32.34 -18.18
N LEU A 353 28.24 -32.93 -19.38
CA LEU A 353 27.90 -32.27 -20.64
C LEU A 353 26.39 -32.02 -20.77
N GLY A 354 25.56 -32.98 -20.33
CA GLY A 354 24.11 -32.81 -20.25
C GLY A 354 23.70 -31.68 -19.30
N ALA A 355 24.36 -31.59 -18.13
CA ALA A 355 24.13 -30.50 -17.18
C ALA A 355 24.53 -29.13 -17.75
N GLY A 356 25.68 -29.04 -18.44
CA GLY A 356 26.18 -27.81 -19.07
C GLY A 356 25.22 -27.22 -20.11
N GLY A 357 24.56 -28.06 -20.91
CA GLY A 357 23.57 -27.63 -21.91
C GLY A 357 22.35 -26.94 -21.28
N SER A 358 21.86 -27.46 -20.15
CA SER A 358 20.70 -26.90 -19.44
C SER A 358 20.99 -25.52 -18.80
N ILE A 359 22.22 -25.32 -18.32
CA ILE A 359 22.67 -24.07 -17.68
C ILE A 359 22.84 -22.95 -18.73
N LEU A 360 23.39 -23.27 -19.90
CA LEU A 360 23.58 -22.32 -20.99
C LEU A 360 22.24 -21.79 -21.55
N GLU A 361 21.23 -22.65 -21.66
CA GLU A 361 19.88 -22.23 -22.08
C GLU A 361 19.22 -21.30 -21.02
N GLY A 362 19.48 -21.54 -19.73
CA GLY A 362 19.02 -20.68 -18.63
C GLY A 362 19.67 -19.29 -18.62
N LEU A 363 20.98 -19.21 -18.90
CA LEU A 363 21.72 -17.93 -18.96
C LEU A 363 21.31 -17.08 -20.16
N LYS A 364 21.03 -17.71 -21.30
CA LYS A 364 20.46 -17.06 -22.50
C LYS A 364 19.11 -16.41 -22.21
N HIS A 365 18.29 -17.02 -21.36
CA HIS A 365 16.98 -16.48 -20.97
C HIS A 365 17.06 -15.32 -19.96
N GLN A 366 18.11 -15.28 -19.13
CA GLN A 366 18.35 -14.17 -18.18
C GLN A 366 18.93 -12.91 -18.85
N GLY A 367 19.73 -13.05 -19.91
CA GLY A 367 20.29 -11.91 -20.66
C GLY A 367 19.24 -11.01 -21.32
N SER A 368 18.08 -11.55 -21.71
CA SER A 368 16.99 -10.76 -22.29
C SER A 368 16.20 -9.92 -21.27
N SER A 369 16.19 -10.32 -19.99
CA SER A 369 15.42 -9.64 -18.94
C SER A 369 16.17 -8.44 -18.35
N LEU A 370 17.51 -8.47 -18.35
CA LEU A 370 18.35 -7.39 -17.81
C LEU A 370 18.32 -6.11 -18.66
N LYS A 371 18.07 -6.27 -19.98
CA LYS A 371 18.00 -5.14 -20.93
C LYS A 371 16.73 -4.28 -20.75
N SER A 372 15.68 -4.80 -20.09
CA SER A 372 14.41 -4.10 -19.86
C SER A 372 14.36 -3.36 -18.50
N ALA A 373 15.14 -3.82 -17.51
CA ALA A 373 15.24 -3.19 -16.19
C ALA A 373 16.10 -1.90 -16.22
N HIS A 374 17.11 -1.84 -17.08
CA HIS A 374 17.96 -0.65 -17.24
C HIS A 374 17.21 0.58 -17.78
N THR A 375 16.10 0.39 -18.51
CA THR A 375 15.32 1.49 -19.10
C THR A 375 14.37 2.17 -18.11
N ARG A 376 14.02 1.51 -16.97
CA ARG A 376 13.03 2.06 -16.02
C ARG A 376 13.63 2.88 -14.88
N VAL A 377 14.90 2.67 -14.55
CA VAL A 377 15.60 3.40 -13.48
C VAL A 377 15.97 4.83 -13.89
N ILE A 378 16.15 5.09 -15.19
CA ILE A 378 16.49 6.42 -15.73
C ILE A 378 15.29 7.41 -15.71
N SER A 379 14.07 6.97 -15.40
CA SER A 379 12.87 7.84 -15.42
C SER A 379 12.37 8.32 -14.05
N LEU A 380 13.10 8.01 -12.96
CA LEU A 380 12.71 8.38 -11.59
C LEU A 380 13.69 9.35 -10.91
N ALA A 381 14.51 10.06 -11.69
CA ALA A 381 15.49 11.02 -11.19
C ALA A 381 15.13 12.50 -11.50
N GLN A 382 13.88 12.79 -11.88
CA GLN A 382 13.42 14.16 -12.17
C GLN A 382 12.02 14.41 -11.59
N THR A 383 11.84 14.29 -10.27
CA THR A 383 10.58 14.70 -9.62
C THR A 383 10.69 15.11 -8.15
N LEU A 384 11.88 15.49 -7.69
CA LEU A 384 12.03 16.11 -6.38
C LEU A 384 12.94 17.33 -6.50
N ASP A 385 12.34 18.44 -6.91
CA ASP A 385 12.93 19.75 -6.74
C ASP A 385 11.89 20.70 -6.11
N LEU A 386 12.43 21.62 -5.32
CA LEU A 386 11.84 22.82 -4.74
C LEU A 386 11.08 22.77 -3.40
N ALA A 387 11.87 23.15 -2.38
CA ALA A 387 11.75 24.39 -1.63
C ALA A 387 10.78 24.45 -0.44
N THR A 388 11.34 24.06 0.70
CA THR A 388 11.11 24.67 2.00
C THR A 388 11.68 26.09 2.01
N LEU A 389 10.83 27.12 2.05
CA LEU A 389 11.22 28.46 2.51
C LEU A 389 10.38 28.82 3.74
N ARG A 390 11.09 29.14 4.83
CA ARG A 390 10.54 29.53 6.13
C ARG A 390 10.85 31.01 6.36
N GLY A 391 9.88 31.77 6.83
CA GLY A 391 10.05 33.13 7.36
C GLY A 391 8.78 33.64 8.09
N PRO A 392 8.88 34.56 9.07
CA PRO A 392 8.01 34.64 10.26
C PRO A 392 7.23 35.99 10.42
N ILE A 393 6.67 36.24 11.63
CA ILE A 393 6.12 37.49 12.26
C ILE A 393 4.57 37.48 12.39
N GLU A 394 3.97 37.28 13.59
CA GLU A 394 3.49 38.26 14.64
C GLU A 394 2.37 39.22 14.14
N GLU A 395 1.30 39.63 14.84
CA GLU A 395 0.97 39.83 16.27
C GLU A 395 -0.58 40.00 16.45
N GLY A 396 -1.06 40.31 17.68
CA GLY A 396 -2.45 40.30 18.25
C GLY A 396 -3.56 41.22 17.64
N VAL A 397 -4.74 41.52 18.24
CA VAL A 397 -5.41 41.31 19.56
C VAL A 397 -6.89 41.86 19.48
N ASN A 398 -7.78 41.43 20.42
CA ASN A 398 -9.09 42.00 20.93
C ASN A 398 -10.29 42.24 19.96
N ILE A 399 -11.51 41.72 20.17
CA ILE A 399 -12.52 41.76 21.27
C ILE A 399 -13.05 43.17 21.62
N HIS A 400 -14.05 43.65 20.85
CA HIS A 400 -15.30 44.26 21.37
C HIS A 400 -16.23 44.64 20.21
N LYS A 401 -17.41 43.97 20.10
CA LYS A 401 -18.71 44.49 19.56
C LYS A 401 -19.69 43.32 19.32
N SER A 402 -20.07 42.65 20.41
CA SER A 402 -20.95 41.46 20.39
C SER A 402 -22.41 41.77 20.01
N SER A 403 -22.89 43.02 20.15
CA SER A 403 -24.29 43.35 19.81
C SER A 403 -24.52 43.80 18.36
N THR A 404 -23.48 44.24 17.65
CA THR A 404 -23.60 44.68 16.24
C THR A 404 -23.40 43.52 15.26
N LEU A 405 -22.66 42.49 15.71
CA LEU A 405 -22.33 41.30 14.94
C LEU A 405 -23.54 40.39 14.71
N ILE A 406 -24.51 40.29 15.63
CA ILE A 406 -25.66 39.38 15.50
C ILE A 406 -26.66 39.86 14.44
N THR A 407 -26.91 41.17 14.38
CA THR A 407 -27.80 41.79 13.37
C THR A 407 -27.13 41.86 11.99
N THR A 408 -25.81 42.06 11.92
CA THR A 408 -25.05 41.89 10.68
C THR A 408 -24.85 40.43 10.31
N PHE A 409 -24.82 39.48 11.26
CA PHE A 409 -24.76 38.03 11.00
C PHE A 409 -26.04 37.55 10.34
N LEU A 410 -27.21 37.89 10.88
CA LEU A 410 -28.48 37.43 10.31
C LEU A 410 -28.73 38.07 8.94
N SER A 411 -28.35 39.34 8.73
CA SER A 411 -28.49 39.98 7.42
C SER A 411 -27.47 39.49 6.39
N THR A 412 -26.20 39.28 6.76
CA THR A 412 -25.18 38.72 5.85
C THR A 412 -25.42 37.25 5.57
N PHE A 413 -25.88 36.46 6.54
CA PHE A 413 -26.24 35.05 6.34
C PHE A 413 -27.47 34.92 5.43
N PHE A 414 -28.50 35.77 5.61
CA PHE A 414 -29.62 35.81 4.66
C PHE A 414 -29.19 36.31 3.28
N SER A 415 -28.37 37.35 3.17
CA SER A 415 -27.87 37.86 1.89
C SER A 415 -26.92 36.88 1.17
N ILE A 416 -26.16 36.05 1.88
CA ILE A 416 -25.29 35.03 1.27
C ILE A 416 -26.11 33.81 0.79
N ILE A 417 -27.22 33.48 1.47
CA ILE A 417 -28.13 32.39 1.09
C ILE A 417 -29.14 32.82 0.01
N THR A 418 -29.54 34.09 -0.03
CA THR A 418 -30.48 34.63 -1.03
C THR A 418 -29.80 35.30 -2.23
N SER A 419 -28.47 35.50 -2.21
CA SER A 419 -27.75 35.93 -3.41
C SER A 419 -27.79 34.81 -4.44
N PRO A 420 -28.42 35.02 -5.62
CA PRO A 420 -28.44 34.01 -6.65
C PRO A 420 -27.00 33.78 -7.10
N CYS A 421 -26.56 32.53 -7.14
CA CYS A 421 -25.46 32.07 -8.00
C CYS A 421 -25.81 32.32 -9.47
N ASN A 422 -25.91 33.59 -9.89
CA ASN A 422 -26.14 34.02 -11.26
C ASN A 422 -24.94 34.80 -11.83
N TYR A 423 -23.82 34.91 -11.10
CA TYR A 423 -22.62 35.60 -11.58
C TYR A 423 -21.45 34.70 -11.99
N PHE A 424 -21.61 33.38 -12.01
CA PHE A 424 -20.57 32.47 -12.52
C PHE A 424 -20.94 31.72 -13.82
N ILE A 425 -22.16 31.87 -14.33
CA ILE A 425 -22.60 31.25 -15.60
C ILE A 425 -22.58 32.25 -16.78
N THR A 426 -22.48 33.56 -16.52
CA THR A 426 -22.61 34.60 -17.56
C THR A 426 -21.29 35.19 -18.07
N ILE A 427 -20.13 34.55 -17.82
CA ILE A 427 -18.80 35.01 -18.31
C ILE A 427 -18.20 34.02 -19.34
N THR A 428 -19.00 33.12 -19.92
CA THR A 428 -18.55 32.24 -21.03
C THR A 428 -19.39 32.34 -22.30
N LEU A 429 -20.11 33.46 -22.50
CA LEU A 429 -20.87 33.72 -23.73
C LEU A 429 -20.84 35.22 -24.11
N GLN A 430 -19.64 35.76 -24.27
CA GLN A 430 -19.33 37.02 -24.98
C GLN A 430 -17.78 37.00 -25.10
N VAL A 431 -17.09 37.04 -26.23
CA VAL A 431 -17.23 37.66 -27.57
C VAL A 431 -16.23 36.90 -28.50
N PRO A 432 -15.98 37.38 -29.73
CA PRO A 432 -16.48 36.92 -31.03
C PRO A 432 -15.80 35.68 -31.63
#